data_AF-A0A3P1WSE5-F1
#
_entry.id   AF-A0A3P1WSE5-F1
#
_cell.length_a   1.000
_cell.length_b   1.000
_cell.length_c   1.000
_cell.angle_alpha   90.00
_cell.angle_beta   90.00
_cell.angle_gamma   90.00
#
_symmetry.space_group_name_H-M   'P 1'
#
loop_
_entity.id
_entity.type
_entity.pdbx_description
1 polymer ?
#
loop_
_entity_poly.entity_id
_entity_poly.type
_entity_poly.pdbx_seq_one_letter_code
_entity_poly.pdbx_strand_id
1 'polypeptide(L)'
;MSQHATAPTMLWGNNDDHTAQLLTERLSHHPAEPVMVFFEDEEVARLWSGHPGVDARAWAPTLVRDLLVELPPRPVERVAPPPIVVGDSTVAGRLVQGIASGWGDATERVTIHCLGSDDSWAKEAALRVGHAEVTWLTVPLRAASVVEAVTSLVAQWPAPRPKRGTRTGPTVYVAASLEGQGLAVASAVAEAVPDARVAVVLSGDITWPPPPGVRVVTVAEVRARLAEQGEDPHARLARLWFDDAAWLSAPDASATAPGMPLFPEIRFGAEGRARWQEQDEAVRGRFIAASAATPAILRAGGITLHRETPVTTEQVVSSPSELAGMADTLLGVLGVAPTPAARLTALECVARLPVLAVRAGFSLRRLPDEKPLLTPELVELLAPQVHATYMGVSVATENASQSPIASELWSGLSEFEKANNRAVVVGCAVAHAAEGLAWRRSSADGGVDLTPRLERLGELEHRRWAIHERRNGRGDHQWAIPWDDLGEEVQRYDVMIMGALPGMLADAGLEIYEVQGPSMT
;
A
#
# COMPACT_ATOMS: atom_id res chain seq x y z
N MET A 1 4.84 14.17 49.56
CA MET A 1 4.92 15.43 48.81
C MET A 1 5.19 15.08 47.37
N SER A 2 4.25 15.45 46.50
CA SER A 2 4.24 15.11 45.07
C SER A 2 5.36 15.85 44.35
N GLN A 3 6.29 15.12 43.71
CA GLN A 3 7.20 15.71 42.74
C GLN A 3 6.39 15.94 41.45
N HIS A 4 5.99 17.18 41.21
CA HIS A 4 5.50 17.60 39.90
C HIS A 4 6.64 17.43 38.90
N ALA A 5 6.58 16.39 38.07
CA ALA A 5 7.35 16.36 36.84
C ALA A 5 6.82 17.52 35.97
N THR A 6 7.58 18.62 35.91
CA THR A 6 7.35 19.67 34.92
C THR A 6 7.45 19.04 33.54
N ALA A 7 6.43 19.23 32.71
CA ALA A 7 6.45 18.73 31.33
C ALA A 7 7.74 19.20 30.63
N PRO A 8 8.40 18.33 29.83
CA PRO A 8 9.63 18.70 29.16
C PRO A 8 9.40 19.93 28.29
N THR A 9 10.36 20.85 28.28
CA THR A 9 10.32 21.99 27.35
C THR A 9 10.43 21.45 25.92
N MET A 10 9.54 21.89 25.04
CA MET A 10 9.57 21.51 23.63
C MET A 10 10.43 22.51 22.84
N LEU A 11 11.25 21.99 21.92
CA LEU A 11 12.20 22.78 21.15
C LEU A 11 12.18 22.39 19.67
N TRP A 12 12.22 23.40 18.80
CA TRP A 12 12.39 23.25 17.36
C TRP A 12 12.88 24.58 16.77
N GLY A 13 13.58 24.51 15.64
CA GLY A 13 13.93 25.65 14.81
C GLY A 13 13.21 25.65 13.47
N ASN A 14 13.64 26.53 12.58
CA ASN A 14 13.09 26.65 11.22
C ASN A 14 13.56 25.53 10.27
N ASN A 15 14.64 24.83 10.65
CA ASN A 15 15.21 23.68 9.96
C ASN A 15 16.05 22.88 10.98
N ASP A 16 16.63 21.77 10.53
CA ASP A 16 17.40 20.87 11.40
C ASP A 16 18.66 21.50 11.99
N ASP A 17 19.42 22.27 11.20
CA ASP A 17 20.63 22.96 11.69
C ASP A 17 20.29 23.98 12.78
N HIS A 18 19.24 24.78 12.57
CA HIS A 18 18.78 25.74 13.57
C HIS A 18 18.26 25.02 14.81
N THR A 19 17.55 23.90 14.64
CA THR A 19 17.09 23.07 15.77
C THR A 19 18.27 22.53 16.58
N ALA A 20 19.31 22.04 15.91
CA ALA A 20 20.53 21.55 16.55
C ALA A 20 21.30 22.65 17.29
N GLN A 21 21.36 23.86 16.74
CA GLN A 21 21.95 25.04 17.39
C GLN A 21 21.19 25.39 18.67
N LEU A 22 19.86 25.54 18.59
CA LEU A 22 19.01 25.84 19.75
C LEU A 22 19.14 24.78 20.84
N LEU A 23 19.24 23.50 20.46
CA LEU A 23 19.42 22.40 21.40
C LEU A 23 20.77 22.49 22.11
N THR A 24 21.84 22.77 21.36
CA THR A 24 23.19 22.93 21.91
C THR A 24 23.26 24.09 22.91
N GLU A 25 22.64 25.22 22.58
CA GLU A 25 22.53 26.38 23.46
C GLU A 25 21.74 26.04 24.73
N ARG A 26 20.59 25.36 24.59
CA ARG A 26 19.76 24.94 25.72
C ARG A 26 20.47 23.98 26.65
N LEU A 27 21.18 22.99 26.11
CA LEU A 27 21.94 22.02 26.90
C LEU A 27 23.11 22.68 27.65
N SER A 28 23.71 23.73 27.07
CA SER A 28 24.79 24.49 27.73
C SER A 28 24.31 25.28 28.94
N HIS A 29 23.10 25.85 28.89
CA HIS A 29 22.53 26.65 29.98
C HIS A 29 21.79 25.80 31.03
N HIS A 30 21.18 24.70 30.61
CA HIS A 30 20.29 23.87 31.43
C HIS A 30 20.57 22.36 31.25
N PRO A 31 21.78 21.87 31.60
CA PRO A 31 22.23 20.52 31.25
C PRO A 31 21.46 19.38 31.94
N ALA A 32 20.78 19.67 33.06
CA ALA A 32 20.06 18.67 33.85
C ALA A 32 18.55 18.64 33.59
N GLU A 33 18.02 19.58 32.80
CA GLU A 33 16.58 19.70 32.56
C GLU A 33 16.18 18.96 31.28
N PRO A 34 15.23 18.00 31.35
CA PRO A 34 14.76 17.27 30.17
C PRO A 34 14.19 18.19 29.09
N VAL A 35 14.53 17.89 27.83
CA VAL A 35 14.07 18.63 26.65
C VAL A 35 13.56 17.64 25.61
N MET A 36 12.40 17.94 25.03
CA MET A 36 11.89 17.26 23.85
C MET A 36 12.18 18.13 22.63
N VAL A 37 12.85 17.56 21.62
CA VAL A 37 13.28 18.30 20.44
C VAL A 37 12.75 17.66 19.18
N PHE A 38 12.21 18.48 18.28
CA PHE A 38 11.62 18.03 17.03
C PHE A 38 12.50 18.44 15.85
N PHE A 39 13.08 17.44 15.21
CA PHE A 39 13.77 17.57 13.93
C PHE A 39 12.83 17.24 12.79
N GLU A 40 13.11 17.81 11.63
CA GLU A 40 12.49 17.47 10.38
C GLU A 40 12.96 16.09 9.89
N ASP A 41 14.27 15.84 9.89
CA ASP A 41 14.85 14.58 9.44
C ASP A 41 15.07 13.55 10.56
N GLU A 42 14.79 12.29 10.25
CA GLU A 42 15.04 11.16 11.15
C GLU A 42 16.52 10.87 11.36
N GLU A 43 17.36 11.07 10.34
CA GLU A 43 18.80 10.88 10.46
C GLU A 43 19.40 11.89 11.45
N VAL A 44 18.95 13.14 11.40
CA VAL A 44 19.40 14.18 12.34
C VAL A 44 18.89 13.90 13.75
N ALA A 45 17.60 13.57 13.92
CA ALA A 45 17.06 13.21 15.23
C ALA A 45 17.86 12.10 15.91
N ARG A 46 18.33 11.12 15.14
CA ARG A 46 19.13 10.00 15.66
C ARG A 46 20.53 10.36 16.11
N LEU A 47 21.13 11.43 15.60
CA LEU A 47 22.43 11.91 16.11
C LEU A 47 22.36 12.29 17.59
N TRP A 48 21.16 12.61 18.08
CA TRP A 48 20.88 12.96 19.47
C TRP A 48 20.36 11.76 20.29
N SER A 49 20.18 10.59 19.66
CA SER A 49 19.75 9.39 20.37
C SER A 49 20.83 8.97 21.38
N GLY A 50 20.43 8.86 22.65
CA GLY A 50 21.34 8.51 23.75
C GLY A 50 21.98 9.69 24.48
N HIS A 51 21.75 10.95 24.06
CA HIS A 51 22.15 12.09 24.87
C HIS A 51 21.27 12.17 26.15
N PRO A 52 21.85 12.21 27.36
CA PRO A 52 21.07 12.28 28.59
C PRO A 52 20.13 13.49 28.60
N GLY A 53 18.86 13.27 28.96
CA GLY A 53 17.86 14.33 29.08
C GLY A 53 17.30 14.86 27.75
N VAL A 54 17.69 14.29 26.60
CA VAL A 54 17.17 14.70 25.28
C VAL A 54 16.24 13.61 24.73
N ASP A 55 15.02 13.99 24.40
CA ASP A 55 14.06 13.18 23.63
C ASP A 55 13.94 13.79 22.22
N ALA A 56 14.75 13.28 21.29
CA ALA A 56 14.79 13.76 19.91
C ALA A 56 13.86 12.93 19.02
N ARG A 57 12.98 13.62 18.28
CA ARG A 57 11.96 13.00 17.43
C ARG A 57 11.94 13.66 16.05
N ALA A 58 11.66 12.89 15.02
CA ALA A 58 11.45 13.41 13.68
C ALA A 58 9.95 13.58 13.38
N TRP A 59 9.54 14.75 12.88
CA TRP A 59 8.13 15.02 12.60
C TRP A 59 7.73 14.70 11.14
N ALA A 60 8.64 14.84 10.18
CA ALA A 60 8.27 14.77 8.76
C ALA A 60 7.86 13.38 8.28
N PRO A 61 8.52 12.27 8.68
CA PRO A 61 8.07 10.92 8.30
C PRO A 61 6.65 10.64 8.78
N THR A 62 6.34 11.04 10.00
CA THR A 62 5.02 10.87 10.59
C THR A 62 3.96 11.72 9.89
N LEU A 63 4.26 12.99 9.58
CA LEU A 63 3.37 13.88 8.82
C LEU A 63 3.00 13.27 7.47
N VAL A 64 4.01 12.81 6.71
CA VAL A 64 3.81 12.21 5.40
C VAL A 64 2.95 10.95 5.51
N ARG A 65 3.22 10.07 6.49
CA ARG A 65 2.42 8.85 6.70
C ARG A 65 0.96 9.16 7.05
N ASP A 66 0.72 10.11 7.95
CA ASP A 66 -0.64 10.53 8.31
C ASP A 66 -1.39 11.06 7.09
N LEU A 67 -0.76 11.95 6.33
CA LEU A 67 -1.36 12.54 5.15
C LEU A 67 -1.66 11.49 4.07
N LEU A 68 -0.74 10.56 3.80
CA LEU A 68 -0.95 9.54 2.76
C LEU A 68 -1.93 8.44 3.18
N VAL A 69 -2.17 8.22 4.49
CA VAL A 69 -3.24 7.35 4.98
C VAL A 69 -4.59 8.04 4.87
N GLU A 70 -4.66 9.31 5.27
CA GLU A 70 -5.90 10.10 5.22
C GLU A 70 -6.33 10.39 3.78
N LEU A 71 -5.39 10.78 2.94
CA LEU A 71 -5.59 11.11 1.54
C LEU A 71 -4.68 10.25 0.67
N PRO A 72 -5.06 8.98 0.38
CA PRO A 72 -4.18 8.07 -0.34
C PRO A 72 -3.95 8.51 -1.80
N PRO A 73 -2.72 8.34 -2.33
CA PRO A 73 -2.37 8.65 -3.71
C PRO A 73 -3.33 8.01 -4.70
N ARG A 74 -3.71 6.77 -4.40
CA ARG A 74 -4.75 6.02 -5.09
C ARG A 74 -5.86 5.67 -4.10
N PRO A 75 -7.08 6.19 -4.32
CA PRO A 75 -8.23 5.90 -3.48
C PRO A 75 -8.67 4.45 -3.65
N VAL A 76 -9.12 3.84 -2.55
CA VAL A 76 -9.78 2.53 -2.61
C VAL A 76 -11.11 2.69 -3.35
N GLU A 77 -11.49 1.68 -4.13
CA GLU A 77 -12.71 1.63 -4.96
C GLU A 77 -12.79 2.71 -6.05
N ARG A 78 -11.69 3.34 -6.43
CA ARG A 78 -11.68 4.28 -7.55
C ARG A 78 -10.39 4.17 -8.33
N VAL A 79 -10.46 4.55 -9.60
CA VAL A 79 -9.28 4.70 -10.46
C VAL A 79 -9.01 6.18 -10.66
N ALA A 80 -7.79 6.60 -10.34
CA ALA A 80 -7.34 7.99 -10.38
C ALA A 80 -6.12 8.15 -11.30
N PRO A 81 -5.89 9.37 -11.85
CA PRO A 81 -4.61 9.71 -12.46
C PRO A 81 -3.44 9.51 -11.49
N PRO A 82 -2.20 9.40 -12.00
CA PRO A 82 -1.02 9.39 -11.14
C PRO A 82 -1.01 10.57 -10.14
N PRO A 83 -0.59 10.35 -8.89
CA PRO A 83 -0.53 11.41 -7.89
C PRO A 83 0.42 12.53 -8.31
N ILE A 84 0.07 13.75 -7.90
CA ILE A 84 0.82 14.97 -8.22
C ILE A 84 1.35 15.58 -6.93
N VAL A 85 2.65 15.86 -6.87
CA VAL A 85 3.30 16.61 -5.79
C VAL A 85 3.74 17.96 -6.32
N VAL A 86 3.27 19.03 -5.70
CA VAL A 86 3.56 20.42 -6.06
C VAL A 86 4.36 21.06 -4.95
N GLY A 87 5.54 21.59 -5.24
CA GLY A 87 6.33 22.23 -4.19
C GLY A 87 7.76 22.60 -4.58
N ASP A 88 8.45 23.08 -3.56
CA ASP A 88 9.87 23.45 -3.58
C ASP A 88 10.54 23.15 -2.21
N SER A 89 9.87 22.37 -1.36
CA SER A 89 10.31 22.05 -0.01
C SER A 89 10.84 20.61 0.10
N THR A 90 11.64 20.38 1.13
CA THR A 90 12.06 19.04 1.58
C THR A 90 10.88 18.11 1.87
N VAL A 91 9.77 18.64 2.39
CA VAL A 91 8.53 17.88 2.61
C VAL A 91 7.95 17.35 1.30
N ALA A 92 8.03 18.11 0.20
CA ALA A 92 7.62 17.64 -1.12
C ALA A 92 8.43 16.40 -1.55
N GLY A 93 9.75 16.41 -1.34
CA GLY A 93 10.61 15.26 -1.58
C GLY A 93 10.24 14.04 -0.72
N ARG A 94 9.91 14.24 0.56
CA ARG A 94 9.46 13.15 1.44
C ARG A 94 8.09 12.59 1.06
N LEU A 95 7.18 13.40 0.53
CA LEU A 95 5.91 12.91 -0.03
C LEU A 95 6.16 11.96 -1.19
N VAL A 96 7.05 12.30 -2.13
CA VAL A 96 7.42 11.41 -3.23
C VAL A 96 7.97 10.07 -2.72
N GLN A 97 8.88 10.11 -1.73
CA GLN A 97 9.44 8.90 -1.11
C GLN A 97 8.37 8.04 -0.41
N GLY A 98 7.47 8.68 0.33
CA GLY A 98 6.36 8.01 1.02
C GLY A 98 5.41 7.32 0.05
N ILE A 99 5.02 8.03 -1.02
CA ILE A 99 4.15 7.50 -2.08
C ILE A 99 4.79 6.28 -2.74
N ALA A 100 6.05 6.41 -3.18
CA ALA A 100 6.77 5.32 -3.84
C ALA A 100 6.87 4.09 -2.94
N SER A 101 7.22 4.27 -1.67
CA SER A 101 7.49 3.15 -0.75
C SER A 101 6.21 2.42 -0.30
N GLY A 102 5.14 3.16 0.03
CA GLY A 102 3.96 2.57 0.67
C GLY A 102 2.76 2.32 -0.25
N TRP A 103 2.72 2.94 -1.43
CA TRP A 103 1.55 2.90 -2.32
C TRP A 103 1.85 2.37 -3.73
N GLY A 104 3.08 1.91 -3.98
CA GLY A 104 3.34 0.97 -5.07
C GLY A 104 3.03 -0.44 -4.65
N ASP A 105 2.20 -1.14 -5.42
CA ASP A 105 2.11 -2.60 -5.29
C ASP A 105 3.46 -3.22 -5.70
N ALA A 106 3.77 -4.40 -5.17
CA ALA A 106 5.10 -5.03 -5.30
C ALA A 106 5.60 -5.22 -6.75
N THR A 107 4.71 -5.11 -7.73
CA THR A 107 4.98 -5.29 -9.16
C THR A 107 4.47 -4.16 -10.02
N GLU A 108 3.93 -3.09 -9.43
CA GLU A 108 3.45 -1.94 -10.19
C GLU A 108 4.41 -0.77 -10.02
N ARG A 109 4.85 -0.19 -11.14
CA ARG A 109 5.57 1.09 -11.11
C ARG A 109 4.57 2.21 -10.89
N VAL A 110 4.67 2.87 -9.73
CA VAL A 110 3.89 4.08 -9.48
C VAL A 110 4.54 5.23 -10.21
N THR A 111 3.81 5.83 -11.14
CA THR A 111 4.18 7.13 -11.71
C THR A 111 3.79 8.23 -10.73
N ILE A 112 4.69 9.19 -10.49
CA ILE A 112 4.48 10.37 -9.64
C ILE A 112 4.85 11.61 -10.45
N HIS A 113 3.94 12.57 -10.56
CA HIS A 113 4.22 13.84 -11.24
C HIS A 113 4.66 14.89 -10.23
N CYS A 114 5.86 15.45 -10.41
CA CYS A 114 6.40 16.50 -9.58
C CYS A 114 6.35 17.84 -10.33
N LEU A 115 5.76 18.86 -9.70
CA LEU A 115 5.63 20.21 -10.22
C LEU A 115 6.35 21.20 -9.31
N GLY A 116 7.19 22.05 -9.86
CA GLY A 116 7.84 23.12 -9.10
C GLY A 116 8.74 24.00 -9.96
N SER A 117 9.30 25.04 -9.35
CA SER A 117 10.18 25.97 -10.06
C SER A 117 11.63 25.48 -10.17
N ASP A 118 12.04 24.57 -9.27
CA ASP A 118 13.36 23.98 -9.19
C ASP A 118 13.25 22.47 -8.95
N ASP A 119 14.05 21.68 -9.69
CA ASP A 119 13.93 20.22 -9.75
C ASP A 119 14.82 19.46 -8.76
N SER A 120 15.59 20.16 -7.93
CA SER A 120 16.59 19.54 -7.03
C SER A 120 15.96 18.55 -6.06
N TRP A 121 14.86 18.93 -5.41
CA TRP A 121 14.15 18.09 -4.45
C TRP A 121 13.53 16.84 -5.11
N ALA A 122 13.04 16.98 -6.34
CA ALA A 122 12.44 15.88 -7.08
C ALA A 122 13.49 14.90 -7.60
N LYS A 123 14.64 15.41 -8.08
CA LYS A 123 15.80 14.58 -8.46
C LYS A 123 16.35 13.81 -7.27
N GLU A 124 16.50 14.48 -6.13
CA GLU A 124 16.96 13.82 -4.90
C GLU A 124 15.98 12.73 -4.45
N ALA A 125 14.67 13.01 -4.48
CA ALA A 125 13.66 12.02 -4.19
C ALA A 125 13.71 10.84 -5.18
N ALA A 126 13.82 11.12 -6.49
CA ALA A 126 13.92 10.11 -7.55
C ALA A 126 15.12 9.17 -7.36
N LEU A 127 16.28 9.69 -6.95
CA LEU A 127 17.47 8.89 -6.66
C LEU A 127 17.27 7.91 -5.48
N ARG A 128 16.37 8.26 -4.55
CA ARG A 128 16.05 7.45 -3.36
C ARG A 128 14.93 6.43 -3.61
N VAL A 129 14.14 6.59 -4.69
CA VAL A 129 13.03 5.69 -5.04
C VAL A 129 13.38 4.85 -6.27
N GLY A 130 13.99 3.67 -6.03
CA GLY A 130 14.49 2.81 -7.12
C GLY A 130 13.42 2.14 -8.00
N HIS A 131 12.16 2.14 -7.55
CA HIS A 131 11.07 1.35 -8.17
C HIS A 131 9.86 2.18 -8.62
N ALA A 132 9.88 3.51 -8.41
CA ALA A 132 8.83 4.43 -8.87
C ALA A 132 9.30 5.25 -10.08
N GLU A 133 8.36 5.62 -10.95
CA GLU A 133 8.63 6.54 -12.05
C GLU A 133 8.33 7.97 -11.60
N VAL A 134 9.37 8.77 -11.37
CA VAL A 134 9.23 10.18 -11.01
C VAL A 134 9.40 11.04 -12.25
N THR A 135 8.36 11.78 -12.60
CA THR A 135 8.38 12.74 -13.71
C THR A 135 8.43 14.18 -13.17
N TRP A 136 9.07 15.08 -13.90
CA TRP A 136 9.24 16.47 -13.51
C TRP A 136 8.66 17.41 -14.56
N LEU A 137 7.92 18.42 -14.11
CA LEU A 137 7.56 19.58 -14.93
C LEU A 137 7.93 20.87 -14.21
N THR A 138 8.75 21.69 -14.88
CA THR A 138 9.10 23.02 -14.38
C THR A 138 7.91 23.95 -14.54
N VAL A 139 7.33 24.36 -13.41
CA VAL A 139 6.14 25.22 -13.36
C VAL A 139 6.35 26.28 -12.26
N PRO A 140 6.14 27.58 -12.56
CA PRO A 140 6.10 28.60 -11.51
C PRO A 140 5.03 28.22 -10.48
N LEU A 141 5.32 28.32 -9.18
CA LEU A 141 4.36 28.02 -8.11
C LEU A 141 3.25 29.09 -7.99
N ARG A 142 2.57 29.42 -9.10
CA ARG A 142 1.44 30.33 -9.17
C ARG A 142 0.19 29.51 -9.47
N ALA A 143 -0.92 29.88 -8.84
CA ALA A 143 -2.21 29.18 -8.97
C ALA A 143 -2.56 28.83 -10.42
N ALA A 144 -2.59 29.82 -11.33
CA ALA A 144 -2.94 29.60 -12.73
C ALA A 144 -2.01 28.61 -13.45
N SER A 145 -0.69 28.74 -13.26
CA SER A 145 0.30 27.87 -13.89
C SER A 145 0.21 26.43 -13.40
N VAL A 146 0.00 26.23 -12.09
CA VAL A 146 -0.17 24.89 -11.53
C VAL A 146 -1.49 24.26 -11.98
N VAL A 147 -2.59 25.01 -12.00
CA VAL A 147 -3.90 24.53 -12.49
C VAL A 147 -3.79 24.08 -13.96
N GLU A 148 -3.14 24.87 -14.81
CA GLU A 148 -2.91 24.50 -16.22
C GLU A 148 -2.10 23.20 -16.34
N ALA A 149 -1.00 23.08 -15.58
CA ALA A 149 -0.15 21.89 -15.59
C ALA A 149 -0.90 20.65 -15.09
N VAL A 150 -1.62 20.74 -13.97
CA VAL A 150 -2.43 19.64 -13.41
C VAL A 150 -3.51 19.23 -14.41
N THR A 151 -4.23 20.19 -14.99
CA THR A 151 -5.28 19.92 -15.98
C THR A 151 -4.70 19.22 -17.22
N SER A 152 -3.54 19.65 -17.68
CA SER A 152 -2.84 19.02 -18.81
C SER A 152 -2.43 17.59 -18.51
N LEU A 153 -1.88 17.31 -17.32
CA LEU A 153 -1.53 15.95 -16.91
C LEU A 153 -2.76 15.04 -16.81
N VAL A 154 -3.85 15.53 -16.21
CA VAL A 154 -5.10 14.77 -16.11
C VAL A 154 -5.70 14.50 -17.49
N ALA A 155 -5.61 15.44 -18.43
CA ALA A 155 -6.10 15.27 -19.80
C ALA A 155 -5.26 14.26 -20.60
N GLN A 156 -3.95 14.15 -20.33
CA GLN A 156 -3.05 13.20 -20.97
C GLN A 156 -3.12 11.79 -20.39
N TRP A 157 -3.69 11.63 -19.18
CA TRP A 157 -3.79 10.34 -18.54
C TRP A 157 -4.72 9.40 -19.34
N PRO A 158 -4.24 8.22 -19.77
CA PRO A 158 -5.05 7.23 -20.46
C PRO A 158 -6.01 6.55 -19.48
N ALA A 159 -7.12 7.23 -19.19
CA ALA A 159 -8.12 6.75 -18.25
C ALA A 159 -8.70 5.38 -18.69
N PRO A 160 -9.09 4.52 -17.74
CA PRO A 160 -9.76 3.27 -18.06
C PRO A 160 -11.01 3.53 -18.91
N ARG A 161 -11.31 2.59 -19.81
CA ARG A 161 -12.52 2.63 -20.64
C ARG A 161 -13.78 2.66 -19.78
N PRO A 162 -14.92 3.14 -20.31
CA PRO A 162 -16.18 3.11 -19.58
C PRO A 162 -16.48 1.72 -19.00
N LYS A 163 -16.97 1.68 -17.77
CA LYS A 163 -17.26 0.45 -17.01
C LYS A 163 -16.04 -0.43 -16.66
N ARG A 164 -14.79 0.03 -16.88
CA ARG A 164 -13.55 -0.66 -16.45
C ARG A 164 -12.96 -0.16 -15.12
N GLY A 165 -13.49 0.92 -14.58
CA GLY A 165 -13.23 1.37 -13.22
C GLY A 165 -14.13 2.54 -12.87
N THR A 166 -14.31 2.81 -11.58
CA THR A 166 -15.01 4.05 -11.15
C THR A 166 -13.99 5.18 -11.08
N ARG A 167 -14.05 6.10 -12.05
CA ARG A 167 -13.07 7.19 -12.18
C ARG A 167 -13.24 8.26 -11.08
N THR A 168 -12.14 8.91 -10.75
CA THR A 168 -12.08 10.13 -9.93
C THR A 168 -10.93 11.03 -10.40
N GLY A 169 -10.88 12.27 -9.91
CA GLY A 169 -9.78 13.21 -10.15
C GLY A 169 -8.46 12.83 -9.45
N PRO A 170 -7.37 13.56 -9.74
CA PRO A 170 -6.05 13.28 -9.19
C PRO A 170 -6.00 13.53 -7.67
N THR A 171 -5.04 12.90 -7.01
CA THR A 171 -4.61 13.34 -5.68
C THR A 171 -3.47 14.35 -5.85
N VAL A 172 -3.61 15.55 -5.28
CA VAL A 172 -2.63 16.63 -5.39
C VAL A 172 -2.15 17.02 -3.99
N TYR A 173 -0.85 16.90 -3.76
CA TYR A 173 -0.21 17.33 -2.51
C TYR A 173 0.59 18.60 -2.75
N VAL A 174 0.35 19.63 -1.97
CA VAL A 174 1.02 20.92 -2.08
C VAL A 174 1.90 21.15 -0.85
N ALA A 175 3.21 21.26 -1.06
CA ALA A 175 4.21 21.50 -0.02
C ALA A 175 5.20 22.58 -0.49
N ALA A 176 4.79 23.84 -0.36
CA ALA A 176 5.57 25.01 -0.75
C ALA A 176 6.21 25.70 0.46
N SER A 177 7.39 26.26 0.26
CA SER A 177 8.15 26.98 1.29
C SER A 177 7.44 28.26 1.76
N LEU A 178 6.63 28.88 0.89
CA LEU A 178 5.77 30.00 1.22
C LEU A 178 4.33 29.52 1.40
N GLU A 179 3.83 29.56 2.64
CA GLU A 179 2.51 29.03 3.00
C GLU A 179 1.35 29.65 2.22
N GLY A 180 1.31 30.98 2.12
CA GLY A 180 0.25 31.69 1.41
C GLY A 180 0.23 31.34 -0.09
N GLN A 181 1.39 31.06 -0.68
CA GLN A 181 1.50 30.59 -2.05
C GLN A 181 0.99 29.15 -2.19
N GLY A 182 1.40 28.25 -1.29
CA GLY A 182 0.91 26.87 -1.25
C GLY A 182 -0.61 26.79 -1.08
N LEU A 183 -1.17 27.62 -0.20
CA LEU A 183 -2.61 27.69 0.04
C LEU A 183 -3.38 28.21 -1.19
N ALA A 184 -2.88 29.26 -1.84
CA ALA A 184 -3.48 29.80 -3.05
C ALA A 184 -3.46 28.78 -4.21
N VAL A 185 -2.35 28.03 -4.35
CA VAL A 185 -2.25 26.94 -5.32
C VAL A 185 -3.23 25.82 -5.00
N ALA A 186 -3.26 25.33 -3.76
CA ALA A 186 -4.14 24.24 -3.34
C ALA A 186 -5.62 24.59 -3.55
N SER A 187 -6.04 25.79 -3.14
CA SER A 187 -7.40 26.28 -3.34
C SER A 187 -7.77 26.35 -4.81
N ALA A 188 -6.89 26.89 -5.66
CA ALA A 188 -7.16 27.03 -7.09
C ALA A 188 -7.26 25.67 -7.79
N VAL A 189 -6.45 24.69 -7.40
CA VAL A 189 -6.55 23.32 -7.93
C VAL A 189 -7.85 22.66 -7.50
N ALA A 190 -8.25 22.78 -6.23
CA ALA A 190 -9.51 22.21 -5.74
C ALA A 190 -10.75 22.82 -6.41
N GLU A 191 -10.69 24.12 -6.76
CA GLU A 191 -11.76 24.81 -7.47
C GLU A 191 -11.83 24.46 -8.96
N ALA A 192 -10.67 24.38 -9.63
CA ALA A 192 -10.61 24.29 -11.08
C ALA A 192 -10.52 22.86 -11.64
N VAL A 193 -10.05 21.89 -10.85
CA VAL A 193 -9.81 20.51 -11.33
C VAL A 193 -10.90 19.59 -10.78
N PRO A 194 -11.79 19.04 -11.66
CA PRO A 194 -12.89 18.20 -11.23
C PRO A 194 -12.43 16.98 -10.42
N ASP A 195 -13.16 16.70 -9.33
CA ASP A 195 -12.94 15.56 -8.44
C ASP A 195 -11.51 15.46 -7.85
N ALA A 196 -10.73 16.56 -7.92
CA ALA A 196 -9.40 16.59 -7.35
C ALA A 196 -9.45 16.49 -5.83
N ARG A 197 -8.59 15.64 -5.30
CA ARG A 197 -8.39 15.47 -3.85
C ARG A 197 -7.12 16.20 -3.49
N VAL A 198 -7.26 17.36 -2.87
CA VAL A 198 -6.14 18.29 -2.64
C VAL A 198 -5.78 18.35 -1.17
N ALA A 199 -4.50 18.22 -0.86
CA ALA A 199 -3.95 18.51 0.45
C ALA A 199 -2.85 19.57 0.37
N VAL A 200 -2.73 20.37 1.43
CA VAL A 200 -1.64 21.34 1.60
C VAL A 200 -0.98 21.15 2.97
N VAL A 201 0.36 21.15 2.97
CA VAL A 201 1.16 21.10 4.19
C VAL A 201 1.62 22.50 4.55
N LEU A 202 1.33 22.92 5.78
CA LEU A 202 1.71 24.23 6.36
C LEU A 202 2.51 24.04 7.65
N SER A 203 3.24 25.05 8.13
CA SER A 203 3.94 25.00 9.42
C SER A 203 2.96 24.95 10.60
N GLY A 204 1.85 25.70 10.49
CA GLY A 204 0.91 25.94 11.60
C GLY A 204 1.29 27.14 12.49
N ASP A 205 2.34 27.89 12.15
CA ASP A 205 2.72 29.12 12.85
C ASP A 205 1.76 30.28 12.49
N ILE A 206 1.09 30.19 11.35
CA ILE A 206 0.05 31.10 10.89
C ILE A 206 -1.28 30.34 10.77
N THR A 207 -2.33 30.84 11.41
CA THR A 207 -3.68 30.31 11.26
C THR A 207 -4.33 30.87 10.00
N TRP A 208 -4.23 30.13 8.91
CA TRP A 208 -4.91 30.47 7.65
C TRP A 208 -6.37 30.00 7.65
N PRO A 209 -7.29 30.72 6.97
CA PRO A 209 -8.63 30.21 6.73
C PRO A 209 -8.59 28.97 5.83
N PRO A 210 -9.25 27.85 6.19
CA PRO A 210 -9.22 26.64 5.39
C PRO A 210 -9.98 26.84 4.07
N PRO A 211 -9.37 26.56 2.91
CA PRO A 211 -10.07 26.64 1.64
C PRO A 211 -11.10 25.51 1.51
N PRO A 212 -12.26 25.75 0.89
CA PRO A 212 -13.21 24.68 0.58
C PRO A 212 -12.55 23.58 -0.26
N GLY A 213 -12.81 22.32 0.06
CA GLY A 213 -12.30 21.17 -0.71
C GLY A 213 -10.80 20.89 -0.56
N VAL A 214 -10.09 21.62 0.31
CA VAL A 214 -8.66 21.41 0.57
C VAL A 214 -8.45 20.83 1.97
N ARG A 215 -7.72 19.71 2.06
CA ARG A 215 -7.25 19.17 3.32
C ARG A 215 -5.99 19.91 3.78
N VAL A 216 -6.12 20.72 4.82
CA VAL A 216 -4.97 21.38 5.47
C VAL A 216 -4.39 20.45 6.54
N VAL A 217 -3.08 20.24 6.50
CA VAL A 217 -2.32 19.50 7.53
C VAL A 217 -1.16 20.39 7.99
N THR A 218 -0.96 20.52 9.29
CA THR A 218 0.11 21.37 9.83
C THR A 218 1.21 20.61 10.55
N VAL A 219 2.45 21.12 10.47
CA VAL A 219 3.59 20.61 11.24
C VAL A 219 3.35 20.80 12.75
N ALA A 220 2.70 21.88 13.17
CA ALA A 220 2.31 22.13 14.56
C ALA A 220 1.40 21.02 15.13
N GLU A 221 0.36 20.60 14.40
CA GLU A 221 -0.53 19.51 14.83
C GLU A 221 0.23 18.19 14.99
N VAL A 222 1.11 17.86 14.04
CA VAL A 222 1.90 16.62 14.08
C VAL A 222 2.87 16.63 15.26
N ARG A 223 3.55 17.75 15.53
CA ARG A 223 4.45 17.90 16.69
C ARG A 223 3.70 17.79 18.01
N ALA A 224 2.55 18.46 18.14
CA ALA A 224 1.72 18.37 19.34
C ALA A 224 1.28 16.93 19.62
N ARG A 225 0.78 16.23 18.59
CA ARG A 225 0.41 14.82 18.69
C ARG A 225 1.60 13.93 19.05
N LEU A 226 2.75 14.14 18.40
CA LEU A 226 3.97 13.41 18.73
C LEU A 226 4.39 13.69 20.17
N ALA A 227 4.30 14.92 20.68
CA ALA A 227 4.65 15.23 22.06
C ALA A 227 3.78 14.47 23.07
N GLU A 228 2.48 14.39 22.81
CA GLU A 228 1.52 13.73 23.69
C GLU A 228 1.57 12.20 23.63
N GLN A 229 1.66 11.64 22.42
CA GLN A 229 1.39 10.21 22.17
C GLN A 229 2.61 9.44 21.63
N GLY A 230 3.62 10.15 21.14
CA GLY A 230 4.74 9.55 20.42
C GLY A 230 4.34 8.99 19.05
N GLU A 231 5.26 8.26 18.43
CA GLU A 231 4.98 7.47 17.22
C GLU A 231 4.90 5.98 17.58
N ASP A 232 3.75 5.36 17.29
CA ASP A 232 3.52 3.93 17.43
C ASP A 232 3.13 3.31 16.07
N PRO A 233 4.12 2.79 15.31
CA PRO A 233 3.87 2.07 14.06
C PRO A 233 2.99 0.83 14.23
N HIS A 234 3.00 0.16 15.38
CA HIS A 234 2.14 -1.01 15.62
C HIS A 234 0.68 -0.59 15.81
N ALA A 235 0.41 0.51 16.52
CA ALA A 235 -0.96 1.04 16.60
C ALA A 235 -1.50 1.44 15.22
N ARG A 236 -0.65 2.07 14.38
CA ARG A 236 -1.01 2.40 12.99
C ARG A 236 -1.27 1.14 12.16
N LEU A 237 -0.40 0.15 12.26
CA LEU A 237 -0.57 -1.12 11.56
C LEU A 237 -1.86 -1.84 11.97
N ALA A 238 -2.20 -1.84 13.25
CA ALA A 238 -3.47 -2.43 13.72
C ALA A 238 -4.69 -1.73 13.09
N ARG A 239 -4.65 -0.41 12.95
CA ARG A 239 -5.70 0.37 12.26
C ARG A 239 -5.78 0.02 10.77
N LEU A 240 -4.64 -0.10 10.09
CA LEU A 240 -4.57 -0.47 8.68
C LEU A 240 -5.09 -1.89 8.42
N TRP A 241 -4.76 -2.84 9.29
CA TRP A 241 -5.33 -4.19 9.25
C TRP A 241 -6.84 -4.17 9.42
N PHE A 242 -7.34 -3.39 10.38
CA PHE A 242 -8.78 -3.24 10.58
C PHE A 242 -9.47 -2.65 9.34
N ASP A 243 -8.90 -1.61 8.73
CA ASP A 243 -9.52 -0.97 7.57
C ASP A 243 -9.55 -1.93 6.36
N ASP A 244 -8.51 -2.74 6.14
CA ASP A 244 -8.48 -3.75 5.06
C ASP A 244 -9.48 -4.91 5.32
N ALA A 245 -9.56 -5.40 6.56
CA ALA A 245 -10.51 -6.45 6.96
C ALA A 245 -11.96 -5.97 6.92
N ALA A 246 -12.23 -4.74 7.38
CA ALA A 246 -13.54 -4.10 7.32
C ALA A 246 -13.99 -3.91 5.87
N TRP A 247 -13.08 -3.51 4.98
CA TRP A 247 -13.37 -3.39 3.56
C TRP A 247 -13.76 -4.75 2.96
N LEU A 248 -12.97 -5.80 3.19
CA LEU A 248 -13.27 -7.17 2.71
C LEU A 248 -14.59 -7.73 3.25
N SER A 249 -15.00 -7.32 4.44
CA SER A 249 -16.18 -7.86 5.14
C SER A 249 -17.38 -6.91 5.08
N ALA A 250 -17.35 -5.87 4.24
CA ALA A 250 -18.44 -4.91 4.15
C ALA A 250 -19.74 -5.58 3.66
N PRO A 251 -20.92 -5.02 3.99
CA PRO A 251 -22.21 -5.64 3.63
C PRO A 251 -22.41 -5.87 2.13
N ASP A 252 -21.78 -5.08 1.27
CA ASP A 252 -21.84 -5.18 -0.19
C ASP A 252 -20.78 -6.12 -0.79
N ALA A 253 -19.97 -6.79 0.04
CA ALA A 253 -18.79 -7.53 -0.35
C ALA A 253 -19.07 -8.99 -0.77
N SER A 254 -20.26 -9.35 -1.28
CA SER A 254 -20.69 -10.76 -1.42
C SER A 254 -19.68 -11.69 -2.11
N ALA A 255 -19.07 -11.28 -3.22
CA ALA A 255 -18.05 -12.07 -3.94
C ALA A 255 -16.65 -12.05 -3.28
N THR A 256 -16.40 -11.10 -2.38
CA THR A 256 -15.08 -10.88 -1.76
C THR A 256 -15.04 -11.20 -0.26
N ALA A 257 -16.19 -11.40 0.37
CA ALA A 257 -16.31 -11.67 1.79
C ALA A 257 -15.64 -13.01 2.13
N PRO A 258 -14.82 -13.08 3.18
CA PRO A 258 -14.18 -14.34 3.57
C PRO A 258 -15.24 -15.33 4.03
N GLY A 259 -15.13 -16.59 3.57
CA GLY A 259 -16.02 -17.67 4.03
C GLY A 259 -15.89 -17.95 5.52
N MET A 260 -14.73 -17.64 6.13
CA MET A 260 -14.52 -17.67 7.57
C MET A 260 -13.64 -16.47 8.01
N PRO A 261 -14.25 -15.39 8.54
CA PRO A 261 -13.48 -14.26 9.08
C PRO A 261 -12.54 -14.69 10.21
N LEU A 262 -11.31 -14.17 10.21
CA LEU A 262 -10.33 -14.41 11.29
C LEU A 262 -10.49 -13.49 12.50
N PHE A 263 -11.08 -12.32 12.27
CA PHE A 263 -11.32 -11.31 13.28
C PHE A 263 -12.76 -11.40 13.76
N PRO A 264 -13.06 -10.95 14.99
CA PRO A 264 -14.43 -10.86 15.46
C PRO A 264 -15.26 -9.94 14.55
N GLU A 265 -16.58 -10.11 14.59
CA GLU A 265 -17.51 -9.36 13.76
C GLU A 265 -17.28 -7.84 13.86
N ILE A 266 -17.07 -7.22 12.70
CA ILE A 266 -16.83 -5.78 12.57
C ILE A 266 -18.18 -5.08 12.47
N ARG A 267 -18.38 -4.04 13.29
CA ARG A 267 -19.60 -3.22 13.23
C ARG A 267 -19.48 -2.16 12.14
N PHE A 268 -20.51 -2.08 11.32
CA PHE A 268 -20.67 -1.05 10.29
C PHE A 268 -21.73 -0.04 10.73
N GLY A 269 -21.45 1.25 10.57
CA GLY A 269 -22.41 2.32 10.78
C GLY A 269 -23.47 2.37 9.67
N ALA A 270 -24.44 3.28 9.80
CA ALA A 270 -25.53 3.46 8.83
C ALA A 270 -25.06 3.78 7.40
N GLU A 271 -23.86 4.37 7.27
CA GLU A 271 -23.23 4.69 5.98
C GLU A 271 -22.49 3.48 5.35
N GLY A 272 -22.59 2.29 5.95
CA GLY A 272 -21.90 1.08 5.48
C GLY A 272 -20.39 1.08 5.75
N ARG A 273 -19.89 2.00 6.59
CA ARG A 273 -18.46 2.11 6.93
C ARG A 273 -18.20 1.69 8.37
N ALA A 274 -17.10 0.98 8.59
CA ALA A 274 -16.63 0.63 9.93
C ALA A 274 -15.64 1.69 10.45
N ARG A 275 -15.76 2.04 11.73
CA ARG A 275 -14.85 3.00 12.39
C ARG A 275 -14.21 2.34 13.60
N TRP A 276 -12.89 2.46 13.73
CA TRP A 276 -12.12 1.84 14.83
C TRP A 276 -12.63 2.23 16.22
N GLN A 277 -12.94 3.50 16.43
CA GLN A 277 -13.39 4.02 17.71
C GLN A 277 -14.76 3.48 18.14
N GLU A 278 -15.56 2.98 17.18
CA GLU A 278 -16.90 2.42 17.40
C GLU A 278 -16.85 0.91 17.64
N GLN A 279 -15.67 0.28 17.55
CA GLN A 279 -15.50 -1.14 17.78
C GLN A 279 -15.27 -1.46 19.26
N ASP A 280 -15.77 -2.63 19.68
CA ASP A 280 -15.52 -3.13 21.03
C ASP A 280 -14.03 -3.39 21.27
N GLU A 281 -13.63 -3.37 22.54
CA GLU A 281 -12.26 -3.64 22.97
C GLU A 281 -11.76 -5.01 22.51
N ALA A 282 -12.63 -6.04 22.48
CA ALA A 282 -12.27 -7.36 21.99
C ALA A 282 -11.88 -7.38 20.50
N VAL A 283 -12.60 -6.61 19.66
CA VAL A 283 -12.30 -6.46 18.22
C VAL A 283 -10.97 -5.75 18.07
N ARG A 284 -10.80 -4.59 18.71
CA ARG A 284 -9.56 -3.80 18.65
C ARG A 284 -8.36 -4.59 19.17
N GLY A 285 -8.54 -5.32 20.27
CA GLY A 285 -7.52 -6.16 20.88
C GLY A 285 -6.98 -7.25 19.94
N ARG A 286 -7.82 -7.81 19.07
CA ARG A 286 -7.37 -8.80 18.06
C ARG A 286 -6.49 -8.19 16.98
N PHE A 287 -6.83 -7.01 16.48
CA PHE A 287 -5.98 -6.28 15.53
C PHE A 287 -4.67 -5.82 16.16
N ILE A 288 -4.71 -5.36 17.41
CA ILE A 288 -3.51 -5.01 18.18
C ILE A 288 -2.60 -6.23 18.35
N ALA A 289 -3.15 -7.40 18.70
CA ALA A 289 -2.39 -8.63 18.85
C ALA A 289 -1.72 -9.08 17.53
N ALA A 290 -2.47 -9.05 16.41
CA ALA A 290 -1.92 -9.37 15.09
C ALA A 290 -0.81 -8.39 14.67
N SER A 291 -1.02 -7.09 14.91
CA SER A 291 -0.02 -6.05 14.67
C SER A 291 1.26 -6.26 15.49
N ALA A 292 1.14 -6.56 16.78
CA ALA A 292 2.28 -6.83 17.65
C ALA A 292 3.06 -8.08 17.20
N ALA A 293 2.37 -9.09 16.65
CA ALA A 293 2.97 -10.30 16.14
C ALA A 293 3.57 -10.18 14.73
N THR A 294 3.40 -9.04 14.05
CA THR A 294 3.90 -8.83 12.67
C THR A 294 5.38 -9.19 12.46
N PRO A 295 6.32 -8.88 13.38
CA PRO A 295 7.71 -9.31 13.23
C PRO A 295 7.90 -10.83 13.19
N ALA A 296 7.07 -11.58 13.94
CA ALA A 296 7.11 -13.04 13.94
C ALA A 296 6.45 -13.61 12.68
N ILE A 297 5.30 -13.03 12.29
CA ILE A 297 4.58 -13.42 11.07
C ILE A 297 5.51 -13.24 9.86
N LEU A 298 6.03 -12.04 9.60
CA LEU A 298 6.91 -11.78 8.45
C LEU A 298 8.17 -12.65 8.48
N ARG A 299 8.76 -12.90 9.66
CA ARG A 299 9.94 -13.76 9.79
C ARG A 299 9.65 -15.20 9.36
N ALA A 300 8.45 -15.72 9.59
CA ALA A 300 8.04 -17.03 9.10
C ALA A 300 7.98 -17.12 7.57
N GLY A 301 7.84 -15.97 6.89
CA GLY A 301 7.96 -15.83 5.44
C GLY A 301 9.33 -15.35 4.95
N GLY A 302 10.38 -15.43 5.78
CA GLY A 302 11.73 -15.04 5.38
C GLY A 302 11.96 -13.52 5.29
N ILE A 303 11.10 -12.70 5.90
CA ILE A 303 11.13 -11.24 5.82
C ILE A 303 11.39 -10.65 7.22
N THR A 304 12.31 -9.69 7.30
CA THR A 304 12.59 -8.93 8.52
C THR A 304 11.94 -7.55 8.45
N LEU A 305 11.28 -7.20 9.55
CA LEU A 305 10.70 -5.89 9.79
C LEU A 305 11.73 -5.00 10.48
N HIS A 306 11.98 -3.82 9.92
CA HIS A 306 12.85 -2.80 10.49
C HIS A 306 12.04 -1.55 10.82
N ARG A 307 12.37 -0.88 11.93
CA ARG A 307 11.81 0.43 12.27
C ARG A 307 12.67 1.58 11.73
N GLU A 308 13.92 1.30 11.36
CA GLU A 308 14.94 2.32 11.09
C GLU A 308 15.06 2.65 9.59
N THR A 309 14.90 3.94 9.26
CA THR A 309 15.37 4.55 8.00
C THR A 309 16.92 4.57 7.99
N PRO A 310 17.69 4.60 6.89
CA PRO A 310 17.33 4.68 5.49
C PRO A 310 17.32 3.30 4.87
N VAL A 311 16.85 2.26 5.57
CA VAL A 311 16.64 0.98 4.92
C VAL A 311 15.57 1.18 3.86
N THR A 312 15.99 1.35 2.60
CA THR A 312 15.11 1.29 1.44
C THR A 312 14.36 -0.03 1.55
N THR A 313 13.03 0.07 1.59
CA THR A 313 12.14 -1.10 1.57
C THR A 313 12.36 -1.87 0.28
N GLU A 314 12.59 -3.16 0.41
CA GLU A 314 12.59 -4.08 -0.72
C GLU A 314 11.15 -4.34 -1.18
N GLN A 315 10.92 -4.44 -2.50
CA GLN A 315 9.65 -4.92 -3.03
C GLN A 315 9.53 -6.42 -2.76
N VAL A 316 8.55 -6.81 -1.95
CA VAL A 316 8.35 -8.20 -1.55
C VAL A 316 7.23 -8.83 -2.37
N VAL A 317 7.60 -9.81 -3.20
CA VAL A 317 6.66 -10.78 -3.80
C VAL A 317 6.86 -12.11 -3.08
N SER A 318 5.82 -12.60 -2.39
CA SER A 318 5.90 -13.82 -1.58
C SER A 318 5.53 -15.06 -2.41
N SER A 319 6.27 -16.14 -2.23
CA SER A 319 5.97 -17.48 -2.72
C SER A 319 4.88 -18.16 -1.87
N PRO A 320 4.27 -19.27 -2.36
CA PRO A 320 3.27 -19.99 -1.58
C PRO A 320 3.79 -20.49 -0.22
N SER A 321 5.04 -20.95 -0.15
CA SER A 321 5.62 -21.46 1.10
C SER A 321 5.81 -20.36 2.14
N GLU A 322 6.25 -19.18 1.70
CA GLU A 322 6.39 -18.01 2.57
C GLU A 322 5.01 -17.56 3.08
N LEU A 323 4.01 -17.49 2.21
CA LEU A 323 2.63 -17.19 2.57
C LEU A 323 2.05 -18.20 3.56
N ALA A 324 2.27 -19.50 3.34
CA ALA A 324 1.82 -20.55 4.24
C ALA A 324 2.42 -20.41 5.64
N GLY A 325 3.74 -20.20 5.75
CA GLY A 325 4.40 -19.98 7.05
C GLY A 325 3.89 -18.74 7.78
N MET A 326 3.67 -17.64 7.05
CA MET A 326 3.06 -16.43 7.60
C MET A 326 1.62 -16.68 8.08
N ALA A 327 0.80 -17.37 7.28
CA ALA A 327 -0.60 -17.67 7.60
C ALA A 327 -0.73 -18.59 8.83
N ASP A 328 0.10 -19.63 8.92
CA ASP A 328 0.11 -20.55 10.07
C ASP A 328 0.50 -19.81 11.36
N THR A 329 1.47 -18.90 11.26
CA THR A 329 1.87 -18.04 12.39
C THR A 329 0.73 -17.12 12.82
N LEU A 330 0.04 -16.49 11.86
CA LEU A 330 -1.13 -15.64 12.14
C LEU A 330 -2.26 -16.42 12.82
N LEU A 331 -2.60 -17.60 12.31
CA LEU A 331 -3.62 -18.47 12.90
C LEU A 331 -3.26 -18.87 14.34
N GLY A 332 -1.99 -19.23 14.57
CA GLY A 332 -1.47 -19.54 15.91
C GLY A 332 -1.58 -18.36 16.88
N VAL A 333 -1.22 -17.15 16.44
CA VAL A 333 -1.36 -15.90 17.22
C VAL A 333 -2.83 -15.62 17.56
N LEU A 334 -3.74 -15.88 16.62
CA LEU A 334 -5.17 -15.67 16.83
C LEU A 334 -5.84 -16.83 17.59
N GLY A 335 -5.18 -17.97 17.75
CA GLY A 335 -5.77 -19.17 18.34
C GLY A 335 -6.92 -19.74 17.51
N VAL A 336 -6.85 -19.59 16.19
CA VAL A 336 -7.87 -20.06 15.24
C VAL A 336 -7.44 -21.41 14.66
N ALA A 337 -8.34 -22.39 14.65
CA ALA A 337 -8.05 -23.71 14.07
C ALA A 337 -7.83 -23.59 12.54
N PRO A 338 -6.84 -24.29 11.97
CA PRO A 338 -6.46 -24.17 10.55
C PRO A 338 -7.41 -24.96 9.63
N THR A 339 -8.68 -24.58 9.58
CA THR A 339 -9.61 -25.09 8.58
C THR A 339 -9.24 -24.53 7.19
N PRO A 340 -9.64 -25.17 6.08
CA PRO A 340 -9.38 -24.63 4.73
C PRO A 340 -9.86 -23.19 4.55
N ALA A 341 -11.04 -22.85 5.08
CA ALA A 341 -11.60 -21.50 5.01
C ALA A 341 -10.78 -20.49 5.85
N ALA A 342 -10.42 -20.83 7.09
CA ALA A 342 -9.58 -19.97 7.92
C ALA A 342 -8.18 -19.77 7.32
N ARG A 343 -7.62 -20.83 6.73
CA ARG A 343 -6.32 -20.79 6.07
C ARG A 343 -6.34 -19.88 4.85
N LEU A 344 -7.37 -19.95 4.01
CA LEU A 344 -7.53 -19.02 2.88
C LEU A 344 -7.58 -17.56 3.35
N THR A 345 -8.41 -17.24 4.34
CA THR A 345 -8.50 -15.88 4.87
C THR A 345 -7.17 -15.41 5.50
N ALA A 346 -6.42 -16.31 6.15
CA ALA A 346 -5.10 -16.02 6.67
C ALA A 346 -4.10 -15.70 5.55
N LEU A 347 -4.10 -16.48 4.47
CA LEU A 347 -3.25 -16.27 3.29
C LEU A 347 -3.54 -14.90 2.63
N GLU A 348 -4.82 -14.55 2.45
CA GLU A 348 -5.23 -13.25 1.90
C GLU A 348 -4.76 -12.09 2.78
N CYS A 349 -4.89 -12.24 4.10
CA CYS A 349 -4.44 -11.27 5.09
C CYS A 349 -2.92 -11.07 5.05
N VAL A 350 -2.12 -12.14 5.10
CA VAL A 350 -0.66 -12.04 5.13
C VAL A 350 -0.08 -11.62 3.78
N ALA A 351 -0.75 -11.89 2.66
CA ALA A 351 -0.37 -11.35 1.35
C ALA A 351 -0.44 -9.81 1.31
N ARG A 352 -1.29 -9.18 2.13
CA ARG A 352 -1.38 -7.72 2.25
C ARG A 352 -0.42 -7.12 3.28
N LEU A 353 0.02 -7.91 4.25
CA LEU A 353 0.81 -7.44 5.38
C LEU A 353 2.07 -6.65 4.99
N PRO A 354 2.88 -7.03 3.96
CA PRO A 354 4.04 -6.24 3.56
C PRO A 354 3.68 -4.78 3.23
N VAL A 355 2.65 -4.56 2.40
CA VAL A 355 2.20 -3.21 2.02
C VAL A 355 1.66 -2.44 3.23
N LEU A 356 0.89 -3.11 4.10
CA LEU A 356 0.35 -2.46 5.31
C LEU A 356 1.47 -2.08 6.30
N ALA A 357 2.50 -2.91 6.45
CA ALA A 357 3.64 -2.64 7.30
C ALA A 357 4.43 -1.42 6.82
N VAL A 358 4.65 -1.29 5.51
CA VAL A 358 5.36 -0.11 4.96
C VAL A 358 4.55 1.17 5.14
N ARG A 359 3.23 1.12 4.91
CA ARG A 359 2.32 2.24 5.21
C ARG A 359 2.27 2.59 6.70
N ALA A 360 2.50 1.61 7.56
CA ALA A 360 2.57 1.82 9.00
C ALA A 360 3.87 2.52 9.45
N GLY A 361 4.87 2.59 8.58
CA GLY A 361 6.17 3.21 8.83
C GLY A 361 7.32 2.23 9.07
N PHE A 362 7.14 0.95 8.76
CA PHE A 362 8.23 -0.02 8.78
C PHE A 362 8.96 -0.11 7.43
N SER A 363 10.20 -0.58 7.48
CA SER A 363 10.93 -1.02 6.29
C SER A 363 11.06 -2.55 6.25
N LEU A 364 11.08 -3.11 5.05
CA LEU A 364 11.15 -4.56 4.83
C LEU A 364 12.43 -4.97 4.13
N ARG A 365 12.99 -6.11 4.56
CA ARG A 365 14.09 -6.81 3.88
C ARG A 365 13.90 -8.31 3.92
N ARG A 366 14.30 -9.00 2.87
CA ARG A 366 14.49 -10.46 2.94
C ARG A 366 15.64 -10.81 3.89
N LEU A 367 15.56 -11.98 4.52
CA LEU A 367 16.69 -12.52 5.29
C LEU A 367 17.91 -12.75 4.37
N PRO A 368 19.16 -12.60 4.86
CA PRO A 368 20.36 -12.58 4.01
C PRO A 368 20.55 -13.76 3.06
N ASP A 369 20.07 -14.96 3.44
CA ASP A 369 20.21 -16.19 2.65
C ASP A 369 18.97 -16.50 1.79
N GLU A 370 17.90 -15.73 1.93
CA GLU A 370 16.63 -15.94 1.21
C GLU A 370 16.65 -15.21 -0.12
N LYS A 371 16.49 -15.96 -1.22
CA LYS A 371 16.37 -15.40 -2.56
C LYS A 371 14.91 -15.48 -3.02
N PRO A 372 14.32 -14.39 -3.55
CA PRO A 372 12.98 -14.45 -4.10
C PRO A 372 12.92 -15.47 -5.24
N LEU A 373 11.89 -16.32 -5.24
CA LEU A 373 11.58 -17.19 -6.37
C LEU A 373 11.05 -16.38 -7.54
N LEU A 374 10.14 -15.45 -7.25
CA LEU A 374 9.50 -14.55 -8.20
C LEU A 374 9.93 -13.11 -7.90
N THR A 375 10.51 -12.42 -8.90
CA THR A 375 10.91 -11.01 -8.80
C THR A 375 9.95 -10.12 -9.60
N PRO A 376 9.91 -8.79 -9.36
CA PRO A 376 9.11 -7.88 -10.17
C PRO A 376 9.41 -7.99 -11.68
N GLU A 377 10.67 -8.19 -12.06
CA GLU A 377 11.08 -8.37 -13.46
C GLU A 377 10.52 -9.65 -14.08
N LEU A 378 10.50 -10.75 -13.31
CA LEU A 378 9.87 -11.99 -13.75
C LEU A 378 8.35 -11.81 -13.88
N VAL A 379 7.72 -11.03 -13.01
CA VAL A 379 6.28 -10.74 -13.14
C VAL A 379 5.98 -9.97 -14.43
N GLU A 380 6.79 -8.97 -14.79
CA GLU A 380 6.66 -8.27 -16.08
C GLU A 380 6.87 -9.20 -17.28
N LEU A 381 7.74 -10.21 -17.17
CA LEU A 381 7.96 -11.21 -18.21
C LEU A 381 6.77 -12.15 -18.39
N LEU A 382 6.11 -12.53 -17.28
CA LEU A 382 5.03 -13.53 -17.28
C LEU A 382 3.64 -12.94 -17.57
N ALA A 383 3.37 -11.70 -17.16
CA ALA A 383 2.06 -11.07 -17.33
C ALA A 383 1.52 -11.06 -18.78
N PRO A 384 2.33 -10.86 -19.84
CA PRO A 384 1.87 -10.99 -21.23
C PRO A 384 1.33 -12.39 -21.57
N GLN A 385 1.85 -13.45 -20.94
CA GLN A 385 1.40 -14.83 -21.18
C GLN A 385 0.02 -15.09 -20.58
N VAL A 386 -0.27 -14.50 -19.42
CA VAL A 386 -1.61 -14.50 -18.82
C VAL A 386 -2.62 -13.90 -19.80
N HIS A 387 -2.29 -12.74 -20.38
CA HIS A 387 -3.15 -12.09 -21.37
C HIS A 387 -3.31 -12.94 -22.64
N ALA A 388 -2.24 -13.54 -23.15
CA ALA A 388 -2.32 -14.43 -24.31
C ALA A 388 -3.22 -15.65 -24.05
N THR A 389 -3.16 -16.22 -22.85
CA THR A 389 -4.05 -17.31 -22.42
C THR A 389 -5.50 -16.84 -22.38
N TYR A 390 -5.75 -15.67 -21.78
CA TYR A 390 -7.07 -15.05 -21.74
C TYR A 390 -7.67 -14.86 -23.15
N MET A 391 -6.87 -14.35 -24.10
CA MET A 391 -7.30 -14.24 -25.51
C MET A 391 -7.66 -15.60 -26.11
N GLY A 392 -6.85 -16.64 -25.85
CA GLY A 392 -7.11 -18.00 -26.32
C GLY A 392 -8.43 -18.57 -25.77
N VAL A 393 -8.71 -18.38 -24.48
CA VAL A 393 -9.97 -18.82 -23.87
C VAL A 393 -11.16 -18.03 -24.43
N SER A 394 -10.98 -16.74 -24.70
CA SER A 394 -12.02 -15.94 -25.34
C SER A 394 -12.36 -16.44 -26.73
N VAL A 395 -11.39 -16.88 -27.53
CA VAL A 395 -11.69 -17.49 -28.84
C VAL A 395 -12.45 -18.80 -28.65
N ALA A 396 -12.05 -19.64 -27.69
CA ALA A 396 -12.66 -20.94 -27.44
C ALA A 396 -14.09 -20.86 -26.86
N THR A 397 -14.46 -19.74 -26.24
CA THR A 397 -15.77 -19.51 -25.61
C THR A 397 -16.63 -18.49 -26.36
N GLU A 398 -16.27 -18.17 -27.61
CA GLU A 398 -16.94 -17.12 -28.40
C GLU A 398 -17.10 -15.78 -27.64
N ASN A 399 -16.11 -15.46 -26.80
CA ASN A 399 -16.08 -14.33 -25.89
C ASN A 399 -17.27 -14.31 -24.90
N ALA A 400 -17.51 -15.42 -24.19
CA ALA A 400 -18.53 -15.49 -23.14
C ALA A 400 -18.40 -14.38 -22.07
N SER A 401 -17.18 -13.90 -21.79
CA SER A 401 -16.96 -12.76 -20.87
C SER A 401 -17.41 -11.41 -21.43
N GLN A 402 -17.69 -11.32 -22.74
CA GLN A 402 -18.05 -10.13 -23.52
C GLN A 402 -17.02 -8.99 -23.41
N SER A 403 -15.77 -9.36 -23.20
CA SER A 403 -14.72 -8.40 -22.90
C SER A 403 -14.04 -7.93 -24.19
N PRO A 404 -13.96 -6.62 -24.44
CA PRO A 404 -13.32 -6.11 -25.66
C PRO A 404 -11.79 -6.27 -25.67
N ILE A 405 -11.14 -6.43 -24.51
CA ILE A 405 -9.67 -6.58 -24.45
C ILE A 405 -9.21 -7.96 -24.95
N ALA A 406 -10.11 -8.92 -25.07
CA ALA A 406 -9.78 -10.25 -25.54
C ALA A 406 -9.35 -10.28 -27.01
N SER A 407 -9.66 -9.24 -27.78
CA SER A 407 -9.22 -9.07 -29.17
C SER A 407 -8.00 -8.15 -29.31
N GLU A 408 -7.44 -7.67 -28.20
CA GLU A 408 -6.33 -6.72 -28.21
C GLU A 408 -5.02 -7.39 -27.84
N LEU A 409 -3.94 -7.04 -28.56
CA LEU A 409 -2.60 -7.50 -28.22
C LEU A 409 -2.09 -6.79 -26.97
N TRP A 410 -1.15 -7.43 -26.26
CA TRP A 410 -0.51 -6.87 -25.05
C TRP A 410 -0.01 -5.43 -25.23
N SER A 411 0.59 -5.11 -26.39
CA SER A 411 1.10 -3.78 -26.70
C SER A 411 0.02 -2.71 -26.84
N GLY A 412 -1.24 -3.11 -27.07
CA GLY A 412 -2.39 -2.22 -27.17
C GLY A 412 -3.09 -1.97 -25.83
N LEU A 413 -2.77 -2.74 -24.79
CA LEU A 413 -3.37 -2.59 -23.47
C LEU A 413 -2.87 -1.33 -22.76
N SER A 414 -3.76 -0.66 -22.05
CA SER A 414 -3.41 0.38 -21.09
C SER A 414 -2.67 -0.21 -19.88
N GLU A 415 -1.91 0.60 -19.14
CA GLU A 415 -1.26 0.11 -17.91
C GLU A 415 -2.28 -0.38 -16.87
N PHE A 416 -3.49 0.20 -16.84
CA PHE A 416 -4.58 -0.30 -16.02
C PHE A 416 -4.96 -1.75 -16.38
N GLU A 417 -5.06 -2.08 -17.66
CA GLU A 417 -5.41 -3.43 -18.12
C GLU A 417 -4.25 -4.42 -17.90
N LYS A 418 -3.00 -3.98 -18.06
CA LYS A 418 -1.82 -4.81 -17.76
C LYS A 418 -1.68 -5.12 -16.26
N ALA A 419 -2.11 -4.21 -15.38
CA ALA A 419 -2.03 -4.40 -13.93
C ALA A 419 -2.82 -5.62 -13.44
N ASN A 420 -4.00 -5.91 -14.02
CA ASN A 420 -4.75 -7.12 -13.65
C ASN A 420 -3.98 -8.41 -14.00
N ASN A 421 -3.28 -8.45 -15.14
CA ASN A 421 -2.48 -9.61 -15.54
C ASN A 421 -1.28 -9.84 -14.60
N ARG A 422 -0.60 -8.78 -14.15
CA ARG A 422 0.44 -8.87 -13.11
C ARG A 422 -0.14 -9.39 -11.80
N ALA A 423 -1.35 -8.95 -11.45
CA ALA A 423 -2.03 -9.39 -10.24
C ALA A 423 -2.38 -10.89 -10.26
N VAL A 424 -2.59 -11.51 -11.43
CA VAL A 424 -2.72 -12.99 -11.55
C VAL A 424 -1.41 -13.67 -11.17
N VAL A 425 -0.28 -13.23 -11.76
CA VAL A 425 1.04 -13.85 -11.53
C VAL A 425 1.46 -13.78 -10.05
N VAL A 426 1.19 -12.66 -9.39
CA VAL A 426 1.47 -12.49 -7.95
C VAL A 426 0.43 -13.23 -7.10
N GLY A 427 -0.85 -13.09 -7.45
CA GLY A 427 -1.96 -13.59 -6.65
C GLY A 427 -2.08 -15.10 -6.67
N CYS A 428 -1.61 -15.79 -7.71
CA CYS A 428 -1.68 -17.25 -7.77
C CYS A 428 -0.86 -17.94 -6.68
N ALA A 429 0.10 -17.25 -6.04
CA ALA A 429 0.79 -17.77 -4.87
C ALA A 429 -0.16 -18.05 -3.70
N VAL A 430 -1.20 -17.23 -3.50
CA VAL A 430 -2.26 -17.43 -2.50
C VAL A 430 -3.08 -18.69 -2.83
N ALA A 431 -3.51 -18.82 -4.10
CA ALA A 431 -4.29 -19.96 -4.55
C ALA A 431 -3.53 -21.29 -4.41
N HIS A 432 -2.26 -21.31 -4.85
CA HIS A 432 -1.39 -22.47 -4.69
C HIS A 432 -1.16 -22.82 -3.21
N ALA A 433 -0.89 -21.84 -2.35
CA ALA A 433 -0.70 -22.09 -0.92
C ALA A 433 -1.95 -22.69 -0.28
N ALA A 434 -3.14 -22.19 -0.63
CA ALA A 434 -4.42 -22.69 -0.13
C ALA A 434 -4.63 -24.17 -0.46
N GLU A 435 -4.23 -24.60 -1.66
CA GLU A 435 -4.31 -25.99 -2.15
C GLU A 435 -3.12 -26.88 -1.73
N GLY A 436 -2.26 -26.40 -0.82
CA GLY A 436 -1.12 -27.18 -0.33
C GLY A 436 0.01 -27.33 -1.35
N LEU A 437 0.09 -26.42 -2.30
CA LEU A 437 1.11 -26.37 -3.34
C LEU A 437 2.18 -25.33 -2.99
N ALA A 438 3.39 -25.56 -3.48
CA ALA A 438 4.53 -24.68 -3.31
C ALA A 438 5.33 -24.54 -4.60
N TRP A 439 6.25 -23.58 -4.63
CA TRP A 439 7.12 -23.32 -5.77
C TRP A 439 8.57 -23.64 -5.42
N ARG A 440 9.31 -24.17 -6.39
CA ARG A 440 10.75 -24.34 -6.32
C ARG A 440 11.39 -24.00 -7.66
N ARG A 441 12.70 -23.84 -7.68
CA ARG A 441 13.45 -23.79 -8.95
C ARG A 441 13.31 -25.12 -9.67
N SER A 442 13.20 -25.09 -10.99
CA SER A 442 12.99 -26.29 -11.80
C SER A 442 14.01 -27.38 -11.47
N SER A 443 13.53 -28.62 -11.42
CA SER A 443 14.33 -29.80 -11.05
C SER A 443 14.12 -30.94 -12.06
N ALA A 444 14.90 -32.02 -11.90
CA ALA A 444 14.74 -33.21 -12.75
C ALA A 444 13.44 -33.97 -12.47
N ASP A 445 12.83 -33.78 -11.29
CA ASP A 445 11.59 -34.47 -10.89
C ASP A 445 10.36 -33.90 -11.58
N GLY A 446 10.46 -32.69 -12.14
CA GLY A 446 9.35 -31.96 -12.76
C GLY A 446 8.32 -31.44 -11.75
N GLY A 447 7.31 -30.74 -12.28
CA GLY A 447 6.20 -30.20 -11.52
C GLY A 447 5.05 -31.20 -11.35
N VAL A 448 4.16 -30.90 -10.40
CA VAL A 448 2.92 -31.65 -10.17
C VAL A 448 1.86 -31.40 -11.26
N ASP A 449 1.06 -32.42 -11.57
CA ASP A 449 -0.14 -32.27 -12.38
C ASP A 449 -1.25 -31.54 -11.61
N LEU A 450 -1.66 -30.38 -12.12
CA LEU A 450 -2.72 -29.57 -11.51
C LEU A 450 -4.13 -29.99 -11.94
N THR A 451 -4.27 -30.88 -12.93
CA THR A 451 -5.58 -31.30 -13.48
C THR A 451 -6.63 -31.63 -12.41
N PRO A 452 -6.31 -32.37 -11.33
CA PRO A 452 -7.30 -32.69 -10.28
C PRO A 452 -7.78 -31.50 -9.44
N ARG A 453 -7.12 -30.34 -9.54
CA ARG A 453 -7.35 -29.15 -8.70
C ARG A 453 -7.80 -27.91 -9.50
N LEU A 454 -7.90 -28.01 -10.83
CA LEU A 454 -8.09 -26.84 -11.68
C LEU A 454 -9.40 -26.09 -11.40
N GLU A 455 -10.49 -26.79 -11.10
CA GLU A 455 -11.77 -26.18 -10.75
C GLU A 455 -11.63 -25.32 -9.48
N ARG A 456 -11.04 -25.91 -8.43
CA ARG A 456 -10.80 -25.22 -7.17
C ARG A 456 -9.83 -24.04 -7.30
N LEU A 457 -8.78 -24.18 -8.09
CA LEU A 457 -7.87 -23.08 -8.41
C LEU A 457 -8.58 -21.98 -9.19
N GLY A 458 -9.49 -22.33 -10.10
CA GLY A 458 -10.34 -21.37 -10.83
C GLY A 458 -11.23 -20.55 -9.88
N GLU A 459 -11.89 -21.20 -8.92
CA GLU A 459 -12.67 -20.52 -7.89
C GLU A 459 -11.84 -19.50 -7.09
N LEU A 460 -10.62 -19.87 -6.71
CA LEU A 460 -9.70 -19.00 -5.98
C LEU A 460 -9.21 -17.81 -6.84
N GLU A 461 -8.98 -18.04 -8.13
CA GLU A 461 -8.63 -16.99 -9.08
C GLU A 461 -9.79 -16.01 -9.31
N HIS A 462 -11.02 -16.51 -9.44
CA HIS A 462 -12.22 -15.67 -9.54
C HIS A 462 -12.36 -14.75 -8.32
N ARG A 463 -12.15 -15.29 -7.12
CA ARG A 463 -12.16 -14.52 -5.88
C ARG A 463 -11.07 -13.44 -5.86
N ARG A 464 -9.85 -13.77 -6.27
CA ARG A 464 -8.75 -12.79 -6.40
C ARG A 464 -9.10 -11.68 -7.40
N TRP A 465 -9.66 -12.05 -8.55
CA TRP A 465 -10.13 -11.10 -9.57
C TRP A 465 -11.22 -10.18 -9.00
N ALA A 466 -12.23 -10.72 -8.32
CA ALA A 466 -13.30 -9.92 -7.70
C ALA A 466 -12.75 -8.92 -6.67
N ILE A 467 -11.76 -9.32 -5.85
CA ILE A 467 -11.07 -8.41 -4.92
C ILE A 467 -10.36 -7.29 -5.69
N HIS A 468 -9.66 -7.62 -6.78
CA HIS A 468 -8.96 -6.64 -7.61
C HIS A 468 -9.94 -5.64 -8.26
N GLU A 469 -11.03 -6.12 -8.84
CA GLU A 469 -12.06 -5.28 -9.46
C GLU A 469 -12.73 -4.35 -8.45
N ARG A 470 -13.09 -4.86 -7.28
CA ARG A 470 -13.70 -4.05 -6.24
C ARG A 470 -12.78 -2.93 -5.78
N ARG A 471 -11.47 -3.19 -5.63
CA ARG A 471 -10.49 -2.13 -5.30
C ARG A 471 -10.41 -1.04 -6.38
N ASN A 472 -10.74 -1.36 -7.62
CA ASN A 472 -10.80 -0.41 -8.74
C ASN A 472 -12.20 0.19 -8.95
N GLY A 473 -13.13 -0.05 -8.02
CA GLY A 473 -14.47 0.52 -8.03
C GLY A 473 -15.46 -0.23 -8.91
N ARG A 474 -15.24 -1.54 -9.11
CA ARG A 474 -16.12 -2.43 -9.87
C ARG A 474 -16.70 -3.55 -9.01
N GLY A 475 -17.06 -3.21 -7.78
CA GLY A 475 -17.76 -4.15 -6.89
C GLY A 475 -19.13 -4.58 -7.41
N ASP A 476 -19.75 -3.78 -8.29
CA ASP A 476 -21.03 -4.02 -8.93
C ASP A 476 -20.91 -4.69 -10.31
N HIS A 477 -19.73 -5.21 -10.67
CA HIS A 477 -19.55 -5.89 -11.94
C HIS A 477 -20.49 -7.09 -12.07
N GLN A 478 -21.02 -7.35 -13.27
CA GLN A 478 -21.97 -8.46 -13.49
C GLN A 478 -21.39 -9.84 -13.14
N TRP A 479 -20.07 -9.99 -13.21
CA TRP A 479 -19.35 -11.21 -12.81
C TRP A 479 -18.81 -11.15 -11.38
N ALA A 480 -18.92 -10.03 -10.65
CA ALA A 480 -18.54 -9.95 -9.24
C ALA A 480 -19.62 -10.59 -8.34
N ILE A 481 -19.91 -11.86 -8.60
CA ILE A 481 -20.86 -12.71 -7.90
C ILE A 481 -20.16 -14.00 -7.42
N PRO A 482 -20.75 -14.76 -6.49
CA PRO A 482 -20.20 -16.04 -6.05
C PRO A 482 -19.92 -17.01 -7.20
N TRP A 483 -18.90 -17.86 -7.05
CA TRP A 483 -18.46 -18.83 -8.07
C TRP A 483 -19.59 -19.75 -8.55
N ASP A 484 -20.39 -20.27 -7.62
CA ASP A 484 -21.49 -21.19 -7.90
C ASP A 484 -22.63 -20.53 -8.71
N ASP A 485 -22.68 -19.19 -8.74
CA ASP A 485 -23.67 -18.42 -9.50
C ASP A 485 -23.17 -18.05 -10.92
N LEU A 486 -21.91 -18.38 -11.27
CA LEU A 486 -21.36 -18.17 -12.61
C LEU A 486 -21.80 -19.26 -13.59
N GLY A 487 -21.93 -18.89 -14.86
CA GLY A 487 -22.04 -19.87 -15.94
C GLY A 487 -20.72 -20.59 -16.21
N GLU A 488 -20.78 -21.87 -16.60
CA GLU A 488 -19.60 -22.72 -16.88
C GLU A 488 -18.63 -22.09 -17.89
N GLU A 489 -19.14 -21.37 -18.89
CA GLU A 489 -18.31 -20.70 -19.90
C GLU A 489 -17.49 -19.53 -19.32
N VAL A 490 -18.00 -18.86 -18.28
CA VAL A 490 -17.30 -17.78 -17.58
C VAL A 490 -16.26 -18.37 -16.63
N GLN A 491 -16.63 -19.39 -15.85
CA GLN A 491 -15.71 -20.14 -14.98
C GLN A 491 -14.50 -20.68 -15.76
N ARG A 492 -14.70 -21.07 -17.03
CA ARG A 492 -13.64 -21.57 -17.91
C ARG A 492 -12.47 -20.59 -18.07
N TYR A 493 -12.68 -19.28 -17.97
CA TYR A 493 -11.58 -18.31 -18.04
C TYR A 493 -10.59 -18.51 -16.91
N ASP A 494 -11.07 -18.55 -15.67
CA ASP A 494 -10.22 -18.70 -14.49
C ASP A 494 -9.57 -20.09 -14.45
N VAL A 495 -10.32 -21.14 -14.75
CA VAL A 495 -9.81 -22.53 -14.81
C VAL A 495 -8.67 -22.67 -15.82
N MET A 496 -8.82 -22.13 -17.02
CA MET A 496 -7.82 -22.24 -18.08
C MET A 496 -6.59 -21.38 -17.81
N ILE A 497 -6.76 -20.19 -17.23
CA ILE A 497 -5.63 -19.37 -16.77
C ILE A 497 -4.82 -20.15 -15.73
N MET A 498 -5.49 -20.73 -14.73
CA MET A 498 -4.82 -21.53 -13.69
C MET A 498 -4.15 -22.79 -14.26
N GLY A 499 -4.74 -23.40 -15.29
CA GLY A 499 -4.13 -24.53 -16.00
C GLY A 499 -2.89 -24.17 -16.82
N ALA A 500 -2.74 -22.91 -17.23
CA ALA A 500 -1.59 -22.44 -18.00
C ALA A 500 -0.42 -21.96 -17.11
N LEU A 501 -0.69 -21.62 -15.84
CA LEU A 501 0.33 -21.13 -14.89
C LEU A 501 1.55 -22.05 -14.70
N PRO A 502 1.43 -23.40 -14.67
CA PRO A 502 2.62 -24.26 -14.59
C PRO A 502 3.61 -24.01 -15.73
N GLY A 503 3.11 -23.84 -16.96
CA GLY A 503 3.94 -23.52 -18.12
C GLY A 503 4.56 -22.13 -18.02
N MET A 504 3.78 -21.13 -17.61
CA MET A 504 4.28 -19.77 -17.41
C MET A 504 5.39 -19.73 -16.36
N LEU A 505 5.20 -20.39 -15.22
CA LEU A 505 6.21 -20.46 -14.16
C LEU A 505 7.47 -21.22 -14.62
N ALA A 506 7.32 -22.26 -15.46
CA ALA A 506 8.45 -22.97 -16.05
C ALA A 506 9.32 -22.08 -16.92
N ASP A 507 8.74 -21.14 -17.68
CA ASP A 507 9.49 -20.13 -18.45
C ASP A 507 10.33 -19.20 -17.54
N ALA A 508 9.92 -19.02 -16.29
CA ALA A 508 10.69 -18.31 -15.26
C ALA A 508 11.66 -19.22 -14.47
N GLY A 509 11.82 -20.49 -14.88
CA GLY A 509 12.66 -21.48 -14.21
C GLY A 509 12.10 -21.93 -12.85
N LEU A 510 10.78 -21.91 -12.71
CA LEU A 510 10.05 -22.33 -11.52
C LEU A 510 9.15 -23.53 -11.84
N GLU A 511 8.92 -24.38 -10.85
CA GLU A 511 7.95 -25.46 -10.94
C GLU A 511 7.11 -25.55 -9.67
N ILE A 512 5.88 -26.05 -9.82
CA ILE A 512 4.93 -26.26 -8.72
C ILE A 512 5.09 -27.68 -8.19
N TYR A 513 5.10 -27.86 -6.87
CA TYR A 513 5.15 -29.16 -6.22
C TYR A 513 4.16 -29.24 -5.06
N GLU A 514 3.80 -30.45 -4.63
CA GLU A 514 2.95 -30.66 -3.46
C GLU A 514 3.78 -30.58 -2.18
N VAL A 515 3.29 -29.82 -1.20
CA VAL A 515 3.85 -29.85 0.15
C VAL A 515 3.31 -31.11 0.81
N GLN A 516 4.19 -32.09 1.07
CA GLN A 516 3.80 -33.23 1.89
C GLN A 516 3.38 -32.72 3.27
N GLY A 517 2.09 -32.85 3.61
CA GLY A 517 1.63 -32.62 4.97
C GLY A 517 2.34 -33.58 5.94
N PRO A 518 2.39 -33.28 7.25
CA PRO A 518 2.77 -34.31 8.21
C PRO A 518 1.85 -35.51 7.97
N SER A 519 2.44 -36.70 7.73
CA SER A 519 1.69 -37.94 7.62
C SER A 519 0.79 -38.04 8.84
N MET A 520 -0.52 -37.88 8.65
CA MET A 520 -1.50 -38.16 9.68
C MET A 520 -1.60 -39.68 9.79
N THR A 521 -0.67 -40.28 10.53
CA THR A 521 -0.81 -41.61 11.13
C THR A 521 -1.41 -41.51 12.51
#